data_AF-A0A7C2H163-F1
#
_entry.id   AF-A0A7C2H163-F1
#
_cell.length_a   1.000
_cell.length_b   1.000
_cell.length_c   1.000
_cell.angle_alpha   90.00
_cell.angle_beta   90.00
_cell.angle_gamma   90.00
#
_symmetry.space_group_name_H-M   'P 1'
#
loop_
_entity.id
_entity.type
_entity.pdbx_description
1 polymer ?
#
loop_
_entity_poly.entity_id
_entity_poly.type
_entity_poly.pdbx_seq_one_letter_code
_entity_poly.pdbx_strand_id
1 'polypeptide(L)'
;MSKSKTQALFTAASIESLPFIENCFEVVIVTDTICQIEDAEQAIRELARVTKPQGFVLINEPALSWLWSFHDEAFMTKHRFNKKELINMARASNLQPLFVSYVNFFFFPYFCCAAKYFVQGIQKAIFVYIPGLLKKFLRLLLT
;
A
#
# COMPACT_ATOMS: atom_id res chain seq x y z
N MET A 1 -22.09 -24.73 -2.40
CA MET A 1 -22.29 -23.72 -1.33
C MET A 1 -20.97 -23.51 -0.59
N SER A 2 -20.19 -22.51 -1.01
CA SER A 2 -18.91 -22.17 -0.36
C SER A 2 -19.18 -21.33 0.89
N LYS A 3 -18.75 -21.81 2.05
CA LYS A 3 -18.87 -21.08 3.32
C LYS A 3 -17.96 -19.84 3.27
N SER A 4 -18.53 -18.65 3.22
CA SER A 4 -17.79 -17.40 3.46
C SER A 4 -17.24 -17.44 4.89
N LYS A 5 -15.91 -17.41 5.03
CA LYS A 5 -15.21 -17.51 6.33
C LYS A 5 -15.07 -16.17 7.05
N THR A 6 -15.57 -15.07 6.48
CA THR A 6 -15.31 -13.72 7.00
C THR A 6 -16.60 -12.90 7.08
N GLN A 7 -16.84 -12.28 8.24
CA GLN A 7 -17.94 -11.32 8.47
C GLN A 7 -17.63 -9.93 7.85
N ALA A 8 -16.90 -9.88 6.74
CA ALA A 8 -16.55 -8.63 6.08
C ALA A 8 -17.67 -8.20 5.14
N LEU A 9 -17.99 -6.90 5.16
CA LEU A 9 -18.89 -6.28 4.19
C LEU A 9 -18.05 -5.76 3.02
N PHE A 10 -18.53 -6.01 1.80
CA PHE A 10 -17.89 -5.55 0.57
C PHE A 10 -18.81 -4.57 -0.13
N THR A 11 -18.25 -3.45 -0.57
CA THR A 11 -18.93 -2.41 -1.34
C THR A 11 -18.08 -2.12 -2.57
N ALA A 12 -18.70 -2.11 -3.75
CA ALA A 12 -18.07 -1.66 -4.98
C ALA A 12 -18.21 -0.13 -5.09
N ALA A 13 -17.09 0.58 -5.17
CA ALA A 13 -17.05 2.03 -5.34
C ALA A 13 -15.69 2.49 -5.88
N SER A 14 -15.61 3.72 -6.37
CA SER A 14 -14.31 4.36 -6.65
C SER A 14 -13.72 4.89 -5.34
N ILE A 15 -12.40 4.81 -5.21
CA ILE A 15 -11.68 5.44 -4.09
C ILE A 15 -11.77 6.98 -4.14
N GLU A 16 -12.01 7.55 -5.32
CA GLU A 16 -12.21 8.99 -5.52
C GLU A 16 -13.62 9.46 -5.10
N SER A 17 -14.54 8.51 -4.84
CA SER A 17 -15.91 8.79 -4.39
C SER A 17 -16.45 7.64 -3.54
N LEU A 18 -16.17 7.69 -2.24
CA LEU A 18 -16.53 6.63 -1.32
C LEU A 18 -17.99 6.78 -0.84
N PRO A 19 -18.83 5.74 -0.91
CA PRO A 19 -20.25 5.77 -0.55
C PRO A 19 -20.45 5.63 0.97
N PHE A 20 -19.59 6.28 1.74
CA PHE A 20 -19.64 6.30 3.19
C PHE A 20 -19.84 7.73 3.66
N ILE A 21 -20.54 7.90 4.78
CA ILE A 21 -20.66 9.19 5.43
C ILE A 21 -19.29 9.66 5.93
N GLU A 22 -19.16 10.96 6.18
CA GLU A 22 -17.94 11.49 6.80
C GLU A 22 -17.73 10.92 8.22
N ASN A 23 -16.48 10.86 8.66
CA ASN A 23 -16.11 10.49 10.03
C ASN A 23 -16.69 9.14 10.52
N CYS A 24 -16.82 8.14 9.66
CA CYS A 24 -17.38 6.83 10.05
C CYS A 24 -16.32 5.80 10.44
N PHE A 25 -15.09 5.90 9.93
CA PHE A 25 -14.03 4.94 10.19
C PHE A 25 -12.98 5.46 11.18
N GLU A 26 -12.55 4.58 12.08
CA GLU A 26 -11.45 4.84 13.02
C GLU A 26 -10.10 4.58 12.37
N VAL A 27 -10.03 3.60 11.48
CA VAL A 27 -8.82 3.25 10.73
C VAL A 27 -9.21 2.98 9.29
N VAL A 28 -8.52 3.63 8.37
CA VAL A 28 -8.64 3.43 6.93
C VAL A 28 -7.29 2.97 6.40
N ILE A 29 -7.29 1.89 5.62
CA ILE A 29 -6.08 1.28 5.07
C ILE A 29 -6.25 1.24 3.55
N VAL A 30 -5.27 1.79 2.84
CA VAL A 30 -5.18 1.71 1.39
C VAL A 30 -3.79 1.21 1.00
N THR A 31 -3.77 0.22 0.10
CA THR A 31 -2.54 -0.42 -0.35
C THR A 31 -2.58 -0.60 -1.85
N ASP A 32 -1.55 -0.12 -2.55
CA ASP A 32 -1.31 -0.32 -3.99
C ASP A 32 -2.54 0.02 -4.86
N THR A 33 -3.32 1.02 -4.44
CA THR A 33 -4.59 1.41 -5.08
C THR A 33 -4.51 2.80 -5.67
N ILE A 34 -3.92 3.76 -4.94
CA ILE A 34 -3.82 5.16 -5.38
C ILE A 34 -2.90 5.26 -6.60
N CYS A 35 -1.87 4.41 -6.70
CA CYS A 35 -0.98 4.36 -7.86
C CYS A 35 -1.64 3.95 -9.18
N GLN A 36 -2.88 3.44 -9.14
CA GLN A 36 -3.62 2.97 -10.30
C GLN A 36 -4.61 4.02 -10.86
N ILE A 37 -4.82 5.12 -10.14
CA ILE A 37 -5.77 6.18 -10.51
C ILE A 37 -5.06 7.47 -10.96
N GLU A 38 -5.81 8.37 -11.57
CA GLU A 38 -5.27 9.66 -12.04
C GLU A 38 -5.37 10.75 -10.96
N ASP A 39 -6.50 10.85 -10.25
CA ASP A 39 -6.70 11.87 -9.21
C ASP A 39 -6.37 11.33 -7.82
N ALA A 40 -5.07 11.14 -7.57
CA ALA A 40 -4.56 10.71 -6.27
C ALA A 40 -4.95 11.68 -5.13
N GLU A 41 -5.05 12.97 -5.43
CA GLU A 41 -5.43 13.97 -4.43
C GLU A 41 -6.89 13.80 -4.00
N GLN A 42 -7.79 13.57 -4.94
CA GLN A 42 -9.20 13.32 -4.64
C GLN A 42 -9.38 12.05 -3.81
N ALA A 43 -8.66 10.99 -4.13
CA ALA A 43 -8.65 9.78 -3.29
C ALA A 43 -8.21 10.08 -1.86
N ILE A 44 -7.11 10.81 -1.66
CA ILE A 44 -6.62 11.16 -0.31
C ILE A 44 -7.63 12.05 0.43
N ARG A 45 -8.31 12.97 -0.27
CA ARG A 45 -9.40 13.78 0.30
C ARG A 45 -10.58 12.92 0.77
N GLU A 46 -11.00 11.93 -0.02
CA GLU A 46 -12.06 11.01 0.36
C GLU A 46 -11.67 10.14 1.56
N LEU A 47 -10.42 9.63 1.59
CA LEU A 47 -9.90 8.88 2.73
C LEU A 47 -9.92 9.73 4.01
N ALA A 48 -9.52 11.00 3.91
CA ALA A 48 -9.59 11.93 5.03
C ALA A 48 -11.04 12.17 5.47
N ARG A 49 -11.96 12.39 4.51
CA ARG A 49 -13.39 12.66 4.78
C ARG A 49 -14.06 11.51 5.54
N VAL A 50 -13.84 10.26 5.14
CA VAL A 50 -14.49 9.10 5.78
C VAL A 50 -13.84 8.73 7.12
N THR A 51 -12.64 9.23 7.40
CA THR A 51 -11.91 8.99 8.66
C THR A 51 -12.34 9.97 9.74
N LYS A 52 -12.53 9.49 10.96
CA LYS A 52 -12.85 10.34 12.13
C LYS A 52 -11.72 11.37 12.41
N PRO A 53 -11.99 12.50 13.10
CA PRO A 53 -10.97 13.53 13.40
C PRO A 53 -9.78 13.09 14.27
N GLN A 54 -9.82 11.87 14.82
CA GLN A 54 -8.73 11.22 15.58
C GLN A 54 -8.43 9.81 15.05
N GLY A 55 -8.95 9.47 13.88
CA GLY A 55 -8.70 8.20 13.22
C GLY A 55 -7.36 8.18 12.51
N PHE A 56 -6.99 7.01 12.02
CA PHE A 56 -5.73 6.78 11.32
C PHE A 56 -5.97 6.41 9.86
N VAL A 57 -5.16 6.98 8.97
CA VAL A 57 -5.09 6.58 7.56
C VAL A 57 -3.71 5.98 7.31
N LEU A 58 -3.67 4.71 6.88
CA LEU A 58 -2.45 4.05 6.42
C LEU A 58 -2.46 4.00 4.90
N ILE A 59 -1.43 4.60 4.29
CA ILE A 59 -1.22 4.61 2.84
C ILE A 59 0.06 3.84 2.55
N ASN A 60 -0.04 2.75 1.79
CA ASN A 60 1.10 2.01 1.25
C ASN A 60 1.04 2.00 -0.27
N GLU A 61 1.97 2.69 -0.92
CA GLU A 61 1.99 2.82 -2.37
C GLU A 61 3.41 2.57 -2.92
N PRO A 62 3.54 2.14 -4.19
CA PRO A 62 4.84 1.94 -4.80
C PRO A 62 5.60 3.25 -4.86
N ALA A 63 6.84 3.19 -4.37
CA ALA A 63 7.67 4.37 -4.18
C ALA A 63 8.77 4.50 -5.24
N LEU A 64 9.25 5.73 -5.40
CA LEU A 64 10.42 6.10 -6.21
C LEU A 64 10.26 5.76 -7.69
N SER A 65 9.96 6.77 -8.51
CA SER A 65 9.72 6.61 -9.94
C SER A 65 10.92 6.03 -10.72
N TRP A 66 12.16 6.21 -10.24
CA TRP A 66 13.36 5.61 -10.85
C TRP A 66 13.44 4.08 -10.81
N LEU A 67 12.62 3.41 -9.98
CA LEU A 67 12.57 1.95 -9.89
C LEU A 67 11.57 1.35 -10.88
N TRP A 68 10.98 2.17 -11.76
CA TRP A 68 10.00 1.73 -12.73
C TRP A 68 10.51 0.53 -13.53
N SER A 69 9.66 -0.47 -13.67
CA SER A 69 10.04 -1.77 -14.23
C SER A 69 8.87 -2.41 -14.97
N PHE A 70 9.13 -3.56 -15.59
CA PHE A 70 8.11 -4.39 -16.23
C PHE A 70 6.93 -4.72 -15.30
N HIS A 71 7.14 -4.82 -13.97
CA HIS A 71 6.04 -5.02 -13.04
C HIS A 71 5.03 -3.88 -13.08
N ASP A 72 5.47 -2.63 -13.20
CA ASP A 72 4.55 -1.48 -13.25
C ASP A 72 3.74 -1.47 -14.54
N GLU A 73 4.37 -1.81 -15.66
CA GLU A 73 3.70 -1.95 -16.96
C GLU A 73 2.67 -3.09 -16.91
N ALA A 74 3.02 -4.24 -16.32
CA ALA A 74 2.15 -5.39 -16.20
C ALA A 74 0.93 -5.13 -15.29
N PHE A 75 1.12 -4.33 -14.24
CA PHE A 75 0.04 -3.93 -13.32
C PHE A 75 -0.66 -2.64 -13.75
N MET A 76 -0.31 -2.06 -14.91
CA MET A 76 -0.85 -0.79 -15.41
C MET A 76 -0.74 0.36 -14.39
N THR A 77 0.29 0.30 -13.53
CA THR A 77 0.59 1.35 -12.56
C THR A 77 0.73 2.67 -13.29
N LYS A 78 -0.02 3.68 -12.84
CA LYS A 78 0.01 5.02 -13.43
C LYS A 78 1.10 5.88 -12.81
N HIS A 79 1.31 5.73 -11.51
CA HIS A 79 2.23 6.61 -10.78
C HIS A 79 2.98 5.91 -9.65
N ARG A 80 4.23 6.30 -9.45
CA ARG A 80 5.04 5.91 -8.29
C ARG A 80 5.37 7.13 -7.47
N PHE A 81 4.93 7.10 -6.21
CA PHE A 81 4.97 8.25 -5.34
C PHE A 81 6.34 8.47 -4.70
N ASN A 82 6.67 9.74 -4.49
CA ASN A 82 7.78 10.10 -3.63
C ASN A 82 7.29 10.44 -2.21
N LYS A 83 8.13 10.23 -1.19
CA LYS A 83 7.78 10.57 0.21
C LYS A 83 7.30 12.01 0.36
N LYS A 84 7.96 12.98 -0.29
CA LYS A 84 7.58 14.40 -0.24
C LYS A 84 6.19 14.66 -0.82
N GLU A 85 5.86 13.95 -1.89
CA GLU A 85 4.59 14.10 -2.61
C GLU A 85 3.41 13.62 -1.77
N LEU A 86 3.50 12.41 -1.20
CA LEU A 86 2.49 11.88 -0.28
C LEU A 86 2.31 12.76 0.96
N ILE A 87 3.40 13.29 1.52
CA ILE A 87 3.34 14.23 2.65
C ILE A 87 2.57 15.50 2.27
N ASN A 88 2.82 16.05 1.08
CA ASN A 88 2.17 17.26 0.62
C ASN A 88 0.67 17.04 0.38
N MET A 89 0.32 15.95 -0.31
CA MET A 89 -1.09 15.60 -0.58
C MET A 89 -1.86 15.30 0.71
N ALA A 90 -1.24 14.60 1.66
CA ALA A 90 -1.84 14.35 2.97
C ALA A 90 -2.13 15.66 3.72
N ARG A 91 -1.15 16.58 3.77
CA ARG A 91 -1.33 17.90 4.42
C ARG A 91 -2.40 18.74 3.73
N ALA A 92 -2.46 18.72 2.40
CA ALA A 92 -3.49 19.41 1.64
C ALA A 92 -4.91 18.87 1.93
N SER A 93 -5.00 17.61 2.37
CA SER A 93 -6.25 16.94 2.76
C SER A 93 -6.52 17.00 4.27
N ASN A 94 -5.86 17.92 5.00
CA ASN A 94 -5.95 18.06 6.46
C ASN A 94 -5.50 16.83 7.28
N LEU A 95 -4.77 15.89 6.67
CA LEU A 95 -4.13 14.80 7.39
C LEU A 95 -2.78 15.26 7.94
N GLN A 96 -2.46 14.84 9.16
CA GLN A 96 -1.16 15.09 9.80
C GLN A 96 -0.25 13.86 9.62
N PRO A 97 0.82 13.92 8.82
CA PRO A 97 1.71 12.77 8.62
C PRO A 97 2.47 12.45 9.91
N LEU A 98 2.12 11.34 10.57
CA LEU A 98 2.77 10.90 11.81
C LEU A 98 4.07 10.12 11.54
N PHE A 99 4.05 9.25 10.53
CA PHE A 99 5.17 8.39 10.17
C PHE A 99 5.19 8.14 8.67
N VAL A 100 6.37 8.25 8.05
CA VAL A 100 6.56 7.94 6.63
C VAL A 100 7.91 7.29 6.43
N SER A 101 7.91 6.06 5.91
CA SER A 101 9.11 5.26 5.67
C SER A 101 8.99 4.45 4.39
N TYR A 102 10.14 4.02 3.84
CA TYR A 102 10.18 3.08 2.74
C TYR A 102 10.30 1.66 3.32
N VAL A 103 9.19 0.93 3.33
CA VAL A 103 9.05 -0.38 4.00
C VAL A 103 10.07 -1.42 3.49
N ASN A 104 10.45 -1.34 2.21
CA ASN A 104 11.39 -2.27 1.57
C ASN A 104 12.86 -1.81 1.56
N PHE A 105 13.21 -0.71 2.25
CA PHE A 105 14.58 -0.17 2.20
C PHE A 105 15.64 -1.19 2.66
N PHE A 106 15.34 -2.01 3.66
CA PHE A 106 16.30 -3.00 4.18
C PHE A 106 16.59 -4.14 3.21
N PHE A 107 15.61 -4.54 2.39
CA PHE A 107 15.80 -5.58 1.38
C PHE A 107 16.32 -5.02 0.05
N PHE A 108 16.44 -3.70 -0.06
CA PHE A 108 16.89 -3.02 -1.28
C PHE A 108 18.24 -3.53 -1.82
N PRO A 109 19.29 -3.79 -1.01
CA PRO A 109 20.55 -4.32 -1.53
C PRO A 109 20.38 -5.70 -2.17
N TYR A 110 19.50 -6.54 -1.61
CA TYR A 110 19.19 -7.86 -2.14
C TYR A 110 18.42 -7.76 -3.47
N PHE A 111 17.41 -6.89 -3.53
CA PHE A 111 16.63 -6.67 -4.75
C PHE A 111 17.41 -5.95 -5.85
N CYS A 112 18.30 -5.01 -5.54
CA CYS A 112 19.15 -4.35 -6.54
C CYS A 112 20.16 -5.32 -7.16
N CYS A 113 20.75 -6.21 -6.35
CA CYS A 113 21.59 -7.29 -6.86
C CYS A 113 20.75 -8.23 -7.74
N ALA A 114 19.60 -8.70 -7.25
CA ALA A 114 18.72 -9.59 -8.02
C ALA A 114 18.24 -8.94 -9.33
N ALA A 115 17.73 -7.72 -9.30
CA ALA A 115 17.23 -6.97 -10.45
C ALA A 115 18.32 -6.73 -11.51
N LYS A 116 19.59 -6.59 -11.12
CA LYS A 116 20.71 -6.51 -12.07
C LYS A 116 20.97 -7.83 -12.82
N TYR A 117 20.58 -8.96 -12.25
CA TYR A 117 20.73 -10.30 -12.85
C TYR A 117 19.40 -10.90 -13.39
N PHE A 118 18.25 -10.27 -13.14
CA PHE A 118 16.92 -10.80 -13.48
C PHE A 118 16.33 -10.25 -14.80
N VAL A 119 17.07 -9.42 -15.56
CA VAL A 119 16.59 -8.77 -16.81
C VAL A 119 16.69 -9.69 -18.05
N GLN A 120 16.93 -11.00 -17.90
CA GLN A 120 16.90 -11.93 -19.03
C GLN A 120 15.87 -13.05 -18.82
N GLY A 121 14.61 -12.68 -19.01
CA GLY A 121 13.53 -13.59 -19.39
C GLY A 121 13.05 -14.55 -18.28
N ILE A 122 11.82 -15.01 -18.50
CA ILE A 122 11.09 -16.11 -17.83
C ILE A 122 9.91 -15.62 -16.98
N GLN A 123 8.71 -15.92 -17.49
CA GLN A 123 7.49 -16.02 -16.70
C GLN A 123 7.64 -17.09 -15.62
N LYS A 124 7.69 -16.73 -14.33
CA LYS A 124 7.28 -17.60 -13.19
C LYS A 124 6.82 -16.75 -12.00
N ALA A 125 5.70 -17.13 -11.40
CA ALA A 125 5.15 -16.56 -10.18
C ALA A 125 6.14 -16.68 -9.01
N ILE A 126 6.37 -15.59 -8.29
CA ILE A 126 7.13 -15.59 -7.04
C ILE A 126 6.14 -15.81 -5.89
N PHE A 127 6.03 -17.07 -5.45
CA PHE A 127 5.54 -17.39 -4.11
C PHE A 127 6.64 -16.99 -3.11
N VAL A 128 6.42 -15.91 -2.36
CA VAL A 128 7.32 -15.59 -1.24
C VAL A 128 7.02 -16.56 -0.10
N TYR A 129 7.81 -17.63 -0.05
CA TYR A 129 7.88 -18.54 1.09
C TYR A 129 8.56 -17.83 2.25
N ILE A 130 7.77 -17.43 3.25
CA ILE A 130 8.29 -16.94 4.54
C ILE A 130 9.03 -18.10 5.21
N PRO A 131 10.36 -18.03 5.43
CA PRO A 131 11.09 -19.11 6.09
C PRO A 131 10.55 -19.31 7.51
N GLY A 132 10.28 -20.56 7.88
CA GLY A 132 9.74 -20.96 9.19
C GLY A 132 10.59 -20.59 10.42
N LEU A 133 11.70 -19.86 10.24
CA LEU A 133 12.59 -19.39 11.31
C LEU A 133 11.91 -18.36 12.22
N LEU A 134 10.97 -17.56 11.70
CA LEU A 134 10.29 -16.51 12.47
C LEU A 134 9.24 -17.08 13.46
N LYS A 135 8.73 -18.30 13.22
CA LYS A 135 7.88 -19.00 14.20
C LYS A 135 8.65 -19.44 15.44
N LYS A 136 9.95 -19.74 15.33
CA LYS A 136 10.80 -20.10 16.47
C LYS A 136 11.11 -18.89 17.36
N PHE A 137 11.33 -17.72 16.76
CA PHE A 137 11.61 -16.48 17.49
C PHE A 137 10.39 -15.94 18.27
N LEU A 138 9.18 -16.03 17.69
CA LEU A 138 7.96 -15.57 18.36
C LEU A 138 7.51 -16.46 19.52
N ARG A 139 7.90 -17.75 19.54
CA ARG A 139 7.58 -18.67 20.64
C ARG A 139 8.48 -18.50 21.86
N LEU A 140 9.62 -17.83 21.71
CA LEU A 140 10.60 -17.54 22.77
C LEU A 140 10.33 -16.22 23.50
N LEU A 141 9.46 -15.35 22.97
CA LEU A 141 9.07 -14.06 23.56
C LEU A 141 7.72 -14.11 24.30
N LEU A 142 7.04 -15.26 24.30
CA LEU A 142 5.77 -15.50 24.99
C LEU A 142 5.83 -16.72 25.94
N THR A 143 7.01 -17.00 26.49
CA THR A 143 7.21 -17.79 27.71
C THR A 143 8.05 -16.96 28.66
#